data_AF-A0A1Y1HT14-F1
#
_entry.id   AF-A0A1Y1HT14-F1
#
_cell.length_a   1.000
_cell.length_b   1.000
_cell.length_c   1.000
_cell.angle_alpha   90.00
_cell.angle_beta   90.00
_cell.angle_gamma   90.00
#
_symmetry.space_group_name_H-M   'P 1'
#
loop_
_entity.id
_entity.type
_entity.pdbx_description
1 polymer ?
#
loop_
_entity_poly.entity_id
_entity_poly.type
_entity_poly.pdbx_seq_one_letter_code
_entity_poly.pdbx_strand_id
1 'polypeptide(L)'
;MVPAGANSSSGRHSVDAHTLEKFRQVMDDVYGPADDVSKWAPKPYKEGKGRYLWTDAFGVCNFLTLFFETGENKYLQQATILVKTVHDTLGKDRQGRRRLGNATDEEPTRGGLRIGKPHEEGHPDGDGQYFHYLTKWMFALACMTVASGDPKYNAWP
;
A
#
# COMPACT_ATOMS: atom_id res chain seq x y z
N MET A 1 17.18 -3.33 48.84
CA MET A 1 16.22 -2.27 48.48
C MET A 1 16.87 -1.50 47.33
N VAL A 2 16.50 -1.80 46.08
CA VAL A 2 17.09 -1.18 44.87
C VAL A 2 16.05 -0.18 44.36
N PRO A 3 16.41 1.09 44.08
CA PRO A 3 15.43 2.06 43.62
C PRO A 3 15.05 1.80 42.17
N ALA A 4 13.76 1.96 41.89
CA ALA A 4 13.16 1.83 40.56
C ALA A 4 13.74 2.87 39.59
N GLY A 5 14.35 2.38 38.50
CA GLY A 5 14.76 3.21 37.37
C GLY A 5 13.54 3.71 36.61
N ALA A 6 13.56 5.00 36.31
CA ALA A 6 12.49 5.76 35.69
C ALA A 6 12.09 5.18 34.32
N ASN A 7 10.77 5.05 34.12
CA ASN A 7 10.16 4.83 32.81
C ASN A 7 10.42 6.08 31.96
N SER A 8 11.35 6.01 31.01
CA SER A 8 11.47 7.01 29.95
C SER A 8 10.34 6.76 28.95
N SER A 9 9.25 7.51 29.10
CA SER A 9 8.28 7.69 28.02
C SER A 9 9.03 8.36 26.86
N SER A 10 9.39 7.57 25.85
CA SER A 10 9.82 8.09 24.55
C SER A 10 8.62 8.83 23.95
N GLY A 11 8.56 10.14 24.21
CA GLY A 11 7.55 11.01 23.63
C GLY A 11 7.70 10.96 22.12
N ARG A 12 6.77 10.31 21.44
CA ARG A 12 6.63 10.45 19.99
C ARG A 12 6.43 11.94 19.74
N HIS A 13 7.37 12.58 19.05
CA HIS A 13 7.16 13.95 18.58
C HIS A 13 5.94 13.93 17.66
N SER A 14 4.83 14.50 18.11
CA SER A 14 3.64 14.65 17.26
C SER A 14 4.02 15.49 16.04
N VAL A 15 3.71 15.00 14.85
CA VAL A 15 3.85 15.79 13.62
C VAL A 15 3.02 17.06 13.76
N ASP A 16 3.58 18.22 13.42
CA ASP A 16 2.84 19.48 13.52
C ASP A 16 1.67 19.51 12.51
N ALA A 17 0.63 20.27 12.84
CA ALA A 17 -0.61 20.29 12.07
C ALA A 17 -0.43 20.71 10.60
N HIS A 18 0.54 21.60 10.32
CA HIS A 18 0.80 22.09 8.97
C HIS A 18 1.47 21.01 8.10
N THR A 19 2.43 20.28 8.66
CA THR A 19 3.04 19.13 8.00
C THR A 19 2.01 18.04 7.71
N LEU A 20 1.13 17.75 8.67
CA LEU A 20 0.08 16.76 8.51
C LEU A 20 -0.95 17.15 7.44
N GLU A 21 -1.31 18.42 7.36
CA GLU A 21 -2.24 18.91 6.33
C GLU A 21 -1.65 18.81 4.92
N LYS A 22 -0.38 19.20 4.76
CA LYS A 22 0.33 18.99 3.48
C LYS A 22 0.39 17.51 3.10
N PHE A 23 0.58 16.64 4.08
CA PHE A 23 0.63 15.20 3.83
C PHE A 23 -0.72 14.69 3.32
N ARG A 24 -1.83 15.10 3.93
CA ARG A 24 -3.18 14.79 3.44
C ARG A 24 -3.40 15.27 2.01
N GLN A 25 -3.05 16.53 1.72
CA GLN A 25 -3.19 17.10 0.39
C GLN A 25 -2.43 16.29 -0.67
N VAL A 26 -1.19 15.87 -0.38
CA VAL A 26 -0.41 15.03 -1.31
C VAL A 26 -1.11 13.68 -1.56
N MET A 27 -1.65 13.05 -0.52
CA MET A 27 -2.37 11.78 -0.67
C MET A 27 -3.66 11.96 -1.48
N ASP A 28 -4.40 13.05 -1.28
CA ASP A 28 -5.61 13.38 -2.05
C ASP A 28 -5.30 13.72 -3.51
N ASP A 29 -4.19 14.39 -3.80
CA ASP A 29 -3.79 14.70 -5.18
C ASP A 29 -3.45 13.43 -5.99
N VAL A 30 -2.77 12.49 -5.32
CA VAL A 30 -2.29 11.23 -5.91
C VAL A 30 -3.43 10.21 -6.02
N TYR A 31 -4.16 9.97 -4.94
CA TYR A 31 -5.14 8.88 -4.85
C TYR A 31 -6.61 9.34 -4.83
N GLY A 32 -6.87 10.65 -4.79
CA GLY A 32 -8.22 11.22 -4.68
C GLY A 32 -8.71 11.32 -3.23
N PRO A 33 -9.47 12.37 -2.90
CA PRO A 33 -10.03 12.55 -1.56
C PRO A 33 -11.07 11.47 -1.23
N ALA A 34 -11.23 11.17 0.07
CA ALA A 34 -12.16 10.16 0.57
C ALA A 34 -13.16 10.76 1.57
N ASP A 35 -14.16 11.49 1.07
CA ASP A 35 -15.27 11.99 1.90
C ASP A 35 -16.10 10.84 2.48
N ASP A 36 -16.36 9.82 1.65
CA ASP A 36 -17.00 8.57 2.02
C ASP A 36 -16.13 7.40 1.57
N VAL A 37 -15.29 6.90 2.48
CA VAL A 37 -14.34 5.83 2.20
C VAL A 37 -15.01 4.52 1.75
N SER A 38 -16.30 4.32 2.03
CA SER A 38 -17.04 3.14 1.57
C SER A 38 -17.27 3.13 0.05
N LYS A 39 -17.21 4.30 -0.59
CA LYS A 39 -17.34 4.50 -2.04
C LYS A 39 -16.03 4.91 -2.70
N TRP A 40 -14.97 5.03 -1.91
CA TRP A 40 -13.69 5.49 -2.39
C TRP A 40 -12.98 4.40 -3.19
N ALA A 41 -12.38 4.81 -4.30
CA ALA A 41 -11.42 4.02 -5.05
C ALA A 41 -10.21 4.92 -5.36
N PRO A 42 -8.99 4.38 -5.32
CA PRO A 42 -7.80 5.17 -5.63
C PRO A 42 -7.88 5.64 -7.09
N LYS A 43 -7.71 6.94 -7.29
CA LYS A 43 -7.55 7.55 -8.61
C LYS A 43 -6.48 6.80 -9.41
N PRO A 44 -6.78 6.36 -10.65
CA PRO A 44 -5.80 5.67 -11.46
C PRO A 44 -4.69 6.61 -11.91
N TYR A 45 -3.46 6.10 -12.01
CA TYR A 45 -2.37 6.79 -12.68
C TYR A 45 -2.63 6.91 -14.19
N LYS A 46 -2.03 7.93 -14.82
CA LYS A 46 -2.18 8.17 -16.27
C LYS A 46 -1.54 7.06 -17.11
N GLU A 47 -0.52 6.39 -16.59
CA GLU A 47 0.24 5.36 -17.26
C GLU A 47 -0.02 3.97 -16.67
N GLY A 48 0.28 2.94 -17.45
CA GLY A 48 -0.05 1.57 -17.08
C GLY A 48 -1.56 1.37 -16.97
N LYS A 49 -2.01 0.24 -16.45
CA LYS A 49 -3.44 0.01 -16.16
C LYS A 49 -3.90 0.78 -14.91
N GLY A 50 -3.37 1.99 -14.70
CA GLY A 50 -3.71 2.89 -13.61
C GLY A 50 -2.99 2.65 -12.29
N ARG A 51 -2.04 1.70 -12.19
CA ARG A 51 -1.32 1.35 -10.95
C ARG A 51 0.17 1.12 -11.22
N TYR A 52 1.00 1.38 -10.21
CA TYR A 52 2.46 1.24 -10.26
C TYR A 52 2.99 0.77 -8.91
N LEU A 53 3.53 -0.45 -8.85
CA LEU A 53 3.78 -1.20 -7.61
C LEU A 53 4.61 -0.42 -6.60
N TRP A 54 5.64 0.29 -7.04
CA TRP A 54 6.50 1.09 -6.18
C TRP A 54 5.74 2.24 -5.52
N THR A 55 5.08 3.09 -6.32
CA THR A 55 4.30 4.23 -5.84
C THR A 55 3.22 3.78 -4.87
N ASP A 56 2.57 2.67 -5.21
CA ASP A 56 1.49 2.09 -4.42
C ASP A 56 1.96 1.50 -3.10
N ALA A 57 3.16 0.91 -3.05
CA ALA A 57 3.76 0.45 -1.81
C ALA A 57 4.01 1.63 -0.84
N PHE A 58 4.49 2.77 -1.35
CA PHE A 58 4.59 4.00 -0.55
C PHE A 58 3.21 4.53 -0.16
N GLY A 59 2.21 4.47 -1.05
CA GLY A 59 0.84 4.87 -0.75
C GLY A 59 0.26 4.12 0.45
N VAL A 60 0.43 2.79 0.48
CA VAL A 60 0.00 1.97 1.62
C VAL A 60 0.70 2.43 2.90
N CYS A 61 2.03 2.54 2.90
CA CYS A 61 2.77 3.01 4.07
C CYS A 61 2.29 4.40 4.53
N ASN A 62 2.05 5.30 3.59
CA ASN A 62 1.62 6.66 3.88
C ASN A 62 0.23 6.72 4.51
N PHE A 63 -0.73 5.96 3.98
CA PHE A 63 -2.06 5.85 4.60
C PHE A 63 -1.97 5.26 6.01
N LEU A 64 -1.11 4.26 6.23
CA LEU A 64 -0.89 3.72 7.57
C LEU A 64 -0.23 4.75 8.51
N THR A 65 0.70 5.56 8.02
CA THR A 65 1.24 6.69 8.80
C THR A 65 0.14 7.67 9.17
N LEU A 66 -0.71 8.08 8.24
CA LEU A 66 -1.85 8.96 8.53
C LEU A 66 -2.80 8.33 9.56
N PHE A 67 -3.08 7.03 9.47
CA PHE A 67 -3.87 6.31 10.47
C PHE A 67 -3.25 6.43 11.87
N PHE A 68 -1.94 6.20 12.02
CA PHE A 68 -1.27 6.29 13.32
C PHE A 68 -1.13 7.71 13.86
N GLU A 69 -0.92 8.71 13.00
CA GLU A 69 -0.74 10.11 13.43
C GLU A 69 -2.07 10.80 13.75
N THR A 70 -3.18 10.37 13.13
CA THR A 70 -4.49 11.02 13.27
C THR A 70 -5.49 10.23 14.12
N GLY A 71 -5.33 8.90 14.20
CA GLY A 71 -6.35 8.00 14.73
C GLY A 71 -7.59 7.82 13.84
N GLU A 72 -7.62 8.41 12.63
CA GLU A 72 -8.77 8.32 11.73
C GLU A 72 -8.77 6.98 10.97
N ASN A 73 -9.76 6.12 11.26
CA ASN A 73 -9.89 4.78 10.64
C ASN A 73 -10.01 4.79 9.11
N LYS A 74 -10.43 5.91 8.51
CA LYS A 74 -10.56 6.04 7.04
C LYS A 74 -9.25 5.72 6.32
N TYR A 75 -8.10 6.07 6.89
CA TYR A 75 -6.82 5.82 6.23
C TYR A 75 -6.44 4.32 6.25
N LEU A 76 -6.78 3.58 7.31
CA LEU A 76 -6.62 2.12 7.32
C LEU A 76 -7.53 1.46 6.26
N GLN A 77 -8.75 1.97 6.08
CA GLN A 77 -9.66 1.51 5.05
C GLN A 77 -9.14 1.85 3.63
N GLN A 78 -8.62 3.06 3.41
CA GLN A 78 -7.96 3.43 2.15
C GLN A 78 -6.76 2.53 1.85
N ALA A 79 -5.90 2.25 2.84
CA ALA A 79 -4.78 1.32 2.68
C ALA A 79 -5.25 -0.09 2.28
N THR A 80 -6.31 -0.58 2.92
CA THR A 80 -6.93 -1.88 2.60
C THR A 80 -7.47 -1.92 1.16
N ILE A 81 -8.23 -0.89 0.76
CA ILE A 81 -8.78 -0.76 -0.61
C ILE A 81 -7.63 -0.64 -1.62
N LEU A 82 -6.57 0.08 -1.27
CA LEU A 82 -5.40 0.26 -2.13
C LEU A 82 -4.69 -1.06 -2.41
N VAL A 83 -4.47 -1.89 -1.38
CA VAL A 83 -3.89 -3.24 -1.49
C VAL A 83 -4.74 -4.12 -2.39
N LYS A 84 -6.06 -4.19 -2.16
CA LYS A 84 -6.98 -4.95 -3.01
C LYS A 84 -6.89 -4.50 -4.47
N THR A 85 -6.88 -3.19 -4.69
CA THR A 85 -6.81 -2.63 -6.05
C THR A 85 -5.46 -2.93 -6.72
N VAL A 86 -4.34 -2.97 -5.99
CA VAL A 86 -3.04 -3.40 -6.53
C VAL A 86 -3.12 -4.85 -6.96
N HIS A 87 -3.62 -5.72 -6.10
CA HIS A 87 -3.72 -7.15 -6.38
C HIS A 87 -4.63 -7.44 -7.58
N ASP A 88 -5.77 -6.76 -7.67
CA ASP A 88 -6.72 -6.92 -8.78
C ASP A 88 -6.21 -6.35 -10.10
N THR A 89 -5.32 -5.36 -10.05
CA THR A 89 -4.74 -4.76 -11.25
C THR A 89 -3.45 -5.45 -11.65
N LEU A 90 -2.46 -5.47 -10.77
CA LEU A 90 -1.10 -5.93 -11.02
C LEU A 90 -0.92 -7.43 -10.80
N GLY A 91 -1.79 -8.10 -10.05
CA GLY A 91 -1.80 -9.56 -9.88
C GLY A 91 -2.59 -10.31 -10.96
N LYS A 92 -3.02 -9.62 -12.03
CA LYS A 92 -3.69 -10.20 -13.20
C LYS A 92 -2.91 -9.93 -14.48
N ASP A 93 -3.22 -10.65 -15.55
CA ASP A 93 -2.71 -10.35 -16.89
C ASP A 93 -3.06 -8.91 -17.33
N ARG A 94 -2.41 -8.40 -18.37
CA ARG A 94 -2.63 -7.02 -18.85
C ARG A 94 -4.07 -6.75 -19.28
N GLN A 95 -4.81 -7.78 -19.66
CA GLN A 95 -6.22 -7.67 -20.02
C GLN A 95 -7.14 -7.71 -18.80
N GLY A 96 -6.63 -8.00 -17.60
CA GLY A 96 -7.39 -8.12 -16.36
C GLY A 96 -8.21 -9.41 -16.27
N ARG A 97 -7.96 -10.40 -17.15
CA ARG A 97 -8.82 -11.58 -17.33
C ARG A 97 -8.53 -12.70 -16.35
N ARG A 98 -7.26 -12.90 -15.98
CA ARG A 98 -6.80 -14.03 -15.16
C ARG A 98 -5.72 -13.60 -14.18
N ARG A 99 -5.70 -14.23 -13.00
CA ARG A 99 -4.59 -14.13 -12.05
C ARG A 99 -3.28 -14.63 -12.68
N LEU A 100 -2.16 -14.09 -12.24
CA LEU A 100 -0.84 -14.54 -12.67
C LEU A 100 -0.48 -15.87 -12.01
N GLY A 101 0.35 -16.67 -12.68
CA GLY A 101 0.88 -17.94 -12.14
C GLY A 101 -0.18 -18.81 -11.45
N ASN A 102 0.09 -19.16 -10.19
CA ASN A 102 -0.78 -19.97 -9.33
C ASN A 102 -1.61 -19.13 -8.34
N ALA A 103 -1.78 -17.82 -8.56
CA ALA A 103 -2.59 -16.99 -7.67
C ALA A 103 -4.08 -17.26 -7.80
N THR A 104 -4.79 -17.14 -6.67
CA THR A 104 -6.25 -17.17 -6.57
C THR A 104 -6.76 -15.81 -6.08
N ASP A 105 -8.07 -15.66 -5.85
CA ASP A 105 -8.61 -14.46 -5.23
C ASP A 105 -8.30 -14.41 -3.72
N GLU A 106 -8.16 -15.58 -3.07
CA GLU A 106 -7.79 -15.73 -1.67
C GLU A 106 -6.29 -15.57 -1.42
N GLU A 107 -5.46 -15.93 -2.42
CA GLU A 107 -3.99 -15.86 -2.36
C GLU A 107 -3.43 -15.07 -3.56
N PRO A 108 -3.68 -13.76 -3.61
CA PRO A 108 -3.53 -12.96 -4.83
C PRO A 108 -2.10 -12.71 -5.30
N THR A 109 -1.09 -12.97 -4.46
CA THR A 109 0.33 -12.71 -4.78
C THR A 109 1.14 -13.98 -5.07
N ARG A 110 0.54 -15.19 -4.97
CA ARG A 110 1.24 -16.47 -5.24
C ARG A 110 1.77 -16.62 -6.66
N GLY A 111 1.26 -15.81 -7.59
CA GLY A 111 1.72 -15.73 -8.98
C GLY A 111 2.67 -14.58 -9.27
N GLY A 112 3.08 -13.83 -8.26
CA GLY A 112 3.78 -12.56 -8.39
C GLY A 112 2.86 -11.40 -8.76
N LEU A 113 3.47 -10.23 -8.95
CA LEU A 113 2.80 -8.99 -9.36
C LEU A 113 3.57 -8.38 -10.54
N ARG A 114 2.83 -7.82 -11.48
CA ARG A 114 3.38 -6.89 -12.47
C ARG A 114 3.80 -5.59 -11.77
N ILE A 115 4.68 -4.84 -12.42
CA ILE A 115 5.10 -3.53 -11.91
C ILE A 115 4.06 -2.47 -12.28
N GLY A 116 3.46 -2.59 -13.47
CA GLY A 116 2.52 -1.60 -14.00
C GLY A 116 3.09 -0.78 -15.15
N LYS A 117 4.17 -1.23 -15.80
CA LYS A 117 4.72 -0.57 -16.99
C LYS A 117 3.76 -0.70 -18.19
N PRO A 118 3.78 0.22 -19.16
CA PRO A 118 2.90 0.15 -20.32
C PRO A 118 3.25 -1.00 -21.27
N HIS A 119 4.52 -1.42 -21.34
CA HIS A 119 4.99 -2.47 -22.24
C HIS A 119 5.10 -3.84 -21.56
N GLU A 120 4.95 -4.91 -22.33
CA GLU A 120 5.03 -6.31 -21.84
C GLU A 120 6.44 -6.77 -21.48
N GLU A 121 6.53 -7.93 -20.81
CA GLU A 121 7.82 -8.58 -20.51
C GLU A 121 8.60 -8.84 -21.81
N GLY A 122 9.91 -8.56 -21.79
CA GLY A 122 10.77 -8.66 -22.98
C GLY A 122 10.95 -7.35 -23.75
N HIS A 123 10.14 -6.33 -23.49
CA HIS A 123 10.42 -4.97 -23.94
C HIS A 123 11.49 -4.33 -23.02
N PRO A 124 12.42 -3.48 -23.53
CA PRO A 124 13.41 -2.79 -22.69
C PRO A 124 12.79 -2.00 -21.53
N ASP A 125 11.62 -1.39 -21.78
CA ASP A 125 10.78 -0.69 -20.78
C ASP A 125 9.54 -1.48 -20.35
N GLY A 126 9.63 -2.82 -20.45
CA GLY A 126 8.58 -3.77 -20.14
C GLY A 126 8.26 -3.90 -18.65
N ASP A 127 7.20 -4.64 -18.34
CA ASP A 127 7.13 -5.29 -17.03
C ASP A 127 8.36 -6.20 -16.87
N GLY A 128 8.85 -6.27 -15.63
CA GLY A 128 9.92 -7.15 -15.19
C GLY A 128 9.75 -7.40 -13.69
N GLN A 129 10.72 -8.07 -13.06
CA GLN A 129 10.74 -8.17 -11.59
C GLN A 129 11.98 -7.49 -11.03
N TYR A 130 11.83 -6.22 -10.65
CA TYR A 130 12.87 -5.57 -9.85
C TYR A 130 12.69 -5.95 -8.38
N PHE A 131 13.72 -6.58 -7.82
CA PHE A 131 13.73 -7.03 -6.43
C PHE A 131 13.29 -5.94 -5.44
N HIS A 132 13.73 -4.69 -5.64
CA HIS A 132 13.41 -3.58 -4.75
C HIS A 132 11.92 -3.18 -4.75
N TYR A 133 11.17 -3.43 -5.83
CA TYR A 133 9.72 -3.18 -5.85
C TYR A 133 8.96 -4.24 -5.04
N LEU A 134 9.36 -5.51 -5.21
CA LEU A 134 8.76 -6.62 -4.47
C LEU A 134 9.04 -6.49 -2.97
N THR A 135 10.27 -6.21 -2.57
CA THR A 135 10.61 -6.05 -1.14
C THR A 135 9.91 -4.85 -0.52
N LYS A 136 9.76 -3.73 -1.23
CA LYS A 136 8.99 -2.59 -0.73
C LYS A 136 7.50 -2.91 -0.59
N TRP A 137 6.94 -3.72 -1.49
CA TRP A 137 5.57 -4.21 -1.38
C TRP A 137 5.40 -5.17 -0.19
N MET A 138 6.30 -6.13 -0.01
CA MET A 138 6.32 -7.03 1.15
C MET A 138 6.41 -6.25 2.47
N PHE A 139 7.24 -5.20 2.51
CA PHE A 139 7.30 -4.29 3.66
C PHE A 139 5.95 -3.60 3.93
N ALA A 140 5.29 -3.08 2.89
CA ALA A 140 3.98 -2.47 3.04
C ALA A 140 2.92 -3.46 3.57
N LEU A 141 2.94 -4.71 3.11
CA LEU A 141 2.08 -5.78 3.63
C LEU A 141 2.40 -6.16 5.08
N ALA A 142 3.69 -6.17 5.46
CA ALA A 142 4.08 -6.35 6.85
C ALA A 142 3.56 -5.23 7.75
N CYS A 143 3.60 -3.98 7.29
CA CYS A 143 2.97 -2.85 7.99
C CYS A 143 1.45 -3.01 8.09
N MET A 144 0.79 -3.54 7.05
CA MET A 144 -0.65 -3.84 7.09
C MET A 144 -0.99 -4.87 8.16
N THR A 145 -0.22 -5.95 8.29
CA THR A 145 -0.39 -6.94 9.37
C THR A 145 -0.33 -6.27 10.74
N VAL A 146 0.66 -5.41 10.97
CA VAL A 146 0.82 -4.71 12.25
C VAL A 146 -0.32 -3.73 12.51
N ALA A 147 -0.72 -2.94 11.52
CA ALA A 147 -1.73 -1.89 11.69
C ALA A 147 -3.16 -2.42 11.80
N SER A 148 -3.49 -3.50 11.09
CA SER A 148 -4.83 -4.09 11.07
C SER A 148 -5.01 -5.25 12.06
N GLY A 149 -3.91 -5.88 12.50
CA GLY A 149 -3.96 -7.14 13.25
C GLY A 149 -4.31 -8.37 12.41
N ASP A 150 -4.50 -8.21 11.10
CA ASP A 150 -4.89 -9.30 10.19
C ASP A 150 -3.63 -10.00 9.63
N PRO A 151 -3.37 -11.27 9.99
CA PRO A 151 -2.15 -11.97 9.59
C PRO A 151 -2.10 -12.31 8.09
N LYS A 152 -3.23 -12.21 7.35
CA LYS A 152 -3.28 -12.60 5.94
C LYS A 152 -2.26 -11.84 5.08
N TYR A 153 -1.97 -10.58 5.42
CA TYR A 153 -1.02 -9.76 4.65
C TYR A 153 0.41 -10.32 4.68
N ASN A 154 0.77 -11.08 5.73
CA ASN A 154 2.06 -11.81 5.81
C ASN A 154 2.00 -13.24 5.27
N ALA A 155 0.80 -13.78 5.01
CA ALA A 155 0.62 -15.14 4.50
C ALA A 155 0.54 -15.19 2.96
N TRP A 156 0.27 -14.06 2.32
CA TRP A 156 0.25 -13.94 0.85
C TRP A 156 1.63 -13.90 0.16
N PRO A 157 2.67 -13.26 0.72
CA PRO A 157 4.01 -13.21 0.12
C PRO A 157 4.68 -14.57 -0.10
#